data_AF-A0A4U6XPW9-F1
#
_entry.id   AF-A0A4U6XPW9-F1
#
_cell.length_a   1.000
_cell.length_b   1.000
_cell.length_c   1.000
_cell.angle_alpha   90.00
_cell.angle_beta   90.00
_cell.angle_gamma   90.00
#
_symmetry.space_group_name_H-M   'P 1'
#
loop_
_entity.id
_entity.type
_entity.pdbx_description
1 polymer ?
#
loop_
_entity_poly.entity_id
_entity_poly.type
_entity_poly.pdbx_seq_one_letter_code
_entity_poly.pdbx_strand_id
1 'polypeptide(L)' 'MASGTGLLLVSPGAGQDVKRHNMAAGDFAFIPSWTEHQMLNESDQDTVWVFTRSGPQPVRVGLTDWGGDQAT' A
#
# COMPACT_ATOMS: atom_id res chain seq x y z
N MET A 1 11.22 15.04 -1.81
CA MET A 1 10.77 14.89 -0.41
C MET A 1 9.42 14.20 -0.43
N ALA A 2 9.06 13.41 0.59
CA ALA A 2 7.69 12.91 0.71
C ALA A 2 6.72 14.08 0.91
N SER A 3 5.54 14.03 0.28
CA SER A 3 4.56 15.12 0.27
C SER A 3 3.17 14.64 -0.15
N GLY A 4 2.16 15.48 0.05
CA GLY A 4 0.79 15.20 -0.37
C GLY A 4 -0.01 14.39 0.65
N THR A 5 -1.19 13.93 0.24
CA THR A 5 -2.09 13.07 1.01
C THR A 5 -2.47 11.84 0.20
N GLY A 6 -2.83 10.76 0.88
CA GLY A 6 -3.36 9.60 0.19
C GLY A 6 -3.91 8.56 1.14
N LEU A 7 -4.20 7.40 0.58
CA LEU A 7 -4.80 6.29 1.29
C LEU A 7 -3.90 5.07 1.22
N LEU A 8 -3.71 4.45 2.38
CA LEU A 8 -3.23 3.09 2.49
C LEU A 8 -4.43 2.17 2.71
N LEU A 9 -4.71 1.33 1.72
CA LEU A 9 -5.69 0.26 1.79
C LEU A 9 -4.99 -1.03 2.21
N VAL A 10 -5.54 -1.76 3.17
CA VAL A 10 -4.95 -3.00 3.69
C VAL A 10 -6.02 -4.07 3.84
N SER A 11 -5.80 -5.25 3.24
CA SER A 11 -6.60 -6.43 3.52
C SER A 11 -5.86 -7.34 4.51
N PRO A 12 -6.48 -7.71 5.65
CA PRO A 12 -5.86 -8.65 6.58
C PRO A 12 -5.91 -10.11 6.10
N GLY A 13 -6.62 -10.42 5.00
CA GLY A 13 -6.69 -11.74 4.39
C GLY A 13 -7.84 -11.89 3.39
N ALA A 14 -7.83 -12.98 2.61
CA ALA A 14 -8.86 -13.26 1.61
C ALA A 14 -10.28 -13.27 2.23
N GLY A 15 -11.19 -12.51 1.62
CA GLY A 15 -12.57 -12.38 2.08
C GLY A 15 -12.78 -11.50 3.31
N GLN A 16 -11.75 -10.78 3.78
CA GLN A 16 -11.88 -9.79 4.85
C GLN A 16 -12.05 -8.37 4.31
N ASP A 17 -12.71 -7.52 5.10
CA ASP A 17 -12.92 -6.12 4.74
C ASP A 17 -11.59 -5.37 4.58
N VAL A 18 -11.49 -4.61 3.49
CA VAL A 18 -10.35 -3.73 3.22
C VAL A 18 -10.40 -2.53 4.16
N LYS A 19 -9.38 -2.39 5.00
CA LYS A 19 -9.21 -1.25 5.90
C LYS A 19 -8.63 -0.07 5.15
N ARG A 20 -9.20 1.12 5.39
CA ARG A 20 -8.76 2.39 4.80
C ARG A 20 -8.04 3.22 5.85
N HIS A 21 -6.82 3.65 5.55
CA HIS A 21 -6.01 4.52 6.40
C HIS A 21 -5.66 5.80 5.64
N ASN A 22 -6.11 6.95 6.16
CA ASN A 22 -5.68 8.25 5.66
C ASN A 22 -4.21 8.47 6.01
N MET A 23 -3.45 8.97 5.05
CA MET A 23 -2.02 9.25 5.18
C MET A 23 -1.74 10.68 4.75
N ALA A 24 -0.96 11.40 5.53
CA ALA A 24 -0.45 12.72 5.23
C ALA A 24 1.07 12.79 5.39
N ALA A 25 1.66 13.90 4.96
CA ALA A 25 3.08 14.15 5.17
C ALA A 25 3.45 14.10 6.66
N GLY A 26 4.41 13.24 7.01
CA GLY A 26 4.84 13.00 8.39
C GLY A 26 4.32 11.69 8.99
N ASP A 27 3.30 11.07 8.39
CA ASP A 27 2.79 9.77 8.83
C ASP A 27 3.72 8.63 8.38
N PHE A 28 3.77 7.58 9.20
CA PHE A 28 4.49 6.35 8.91
C PHE A 28 3.55 5.15 9.02
N ALA A 29 3.69 4.21 8.09
CA ALA A 29 3.00 2.93 8.14
C ALA A 29 4.01 1.79 8.06
N PHE A 30 3.76 0.73 8.82
CA PHE A 30 4.47 -0.54 8.70
C PHE A 30 3.52 -1.56 8.10
N ILE A 31 3.93 -2.14 6.97
CA ILE A 31 3.16 -3.16 6.26
C ILE A 31 3.89 -4.49 6.49
N PRO A 32 3.28 -5.45 7.22
CA PRO A 32 3.89 -6.75 7.44
C PRO A 32 4.14 -7.52 6.13
N SER A 33 5.03 -8.51 6.19
CA SER A 33 5.30 -9.37 5.03
C SER A 33 4.02 -10.07 4.57
N TRP A 34 3.86 -10.17 3.25
CA TRP A 34 2.70 -10.79 2.60
C TRP A 34 1.34 -10.16 2.90
N THR A 35 1.31 -8.95 3.47
CA THR A 35 0.07 -8.19 3.61
C THR A 35 -0.31 -7.57 2.28
N GLU A 36 -1.49 -7.90 1.77
CA GLU A 36 -2.06 -7.23 0.61
C GLU A 36 -2.34 -5.77 0.95
N HIS A 37 -1.91 -4.88 0.07
CA HIS A 37 -2.07 -3.45 0.27
C HIS A 37 -2.10 -2.71 -1.07
N GLN A 38 -2.75 -1.55 -1.06
CA GLN A 38 -2.77 -0.63 -2.18
C GLN A 38 -2.55 0.78 -1.66
N MET A 39 -1.73 1.55 -2.38
CA MET A 39 -1.61 2.99 -2.16
C MET A 39 -2.44 3.71 -3.21
N LEU A 40 -3.34 4.58 -2.76
CA LEU A 40 -4.24 5.32 -3.63
C LEU A 40 -4.09 6.82 -3.40
N ASN A 41 -4.06 7.59 -4.48
CA ASN A 41 -4.19 9.04 -4.46
C ASN A 41 -5.55 9.41 -5.06
N GLU A 42 -6.49 9.83 -4.22
CA GLU A 42 -7.83 10.30 -4.64
C GLU A 42 -7.88 11.84 -4.78
N SER A 43 -6.75 12.53 -4.58
CA SER A 43 -6.67 13.99 -4.70
C SER A 43 -6.29 14.42 -6.12
N ASP A 44 -6.45 15.72 -6.40
CA ASP A 44 -6.01 16.37 -7.63
C ASP A 44 -4.55 16.86 -7.58
N GLN A 45 -3.86 16.63 -6.46
CA GLN A 45 -2.46 16.98 -6.25
C GLN A 45 -1.57 15.74 -6.28
N ASP A 46 -0.29 15.93 -6.60
CA ASP A 46 0.69 14.85 -6.56
C ASP A 46 1.02 14.44 -5.11
N THR A 47 1.09 13.13 -4.88
CA THR A 47 1.53 12.54 -3.61
C THR A 47 2.80 11.73 -3.81
N VAL A 48 3.82 12.06 -3.03
CA VAL A 48 5.16 11.46 -3.11
C VAL A 48 5.41 10.65 -1.83
N TRP A 49 5.72 9.37 -2.01
CA TRP A 49 5.94 8.41 -0.91
C TRP A 49 7.38 7.91 -0.89
N VAL A 50 7.87 7.52 0.29
CA VAL A 50 9.14 6.81 0.44
C VAL A 50 8.84 5.38 0.89
N PHE A 51 9.32 4.40 0.13
CA PHE A 51 9.18 2.98 0.47
C PHE A 51 10.53 2.41 0.87
N THR A 52 10.62 1.99 2.13
CA THR A 52 11.76 1.20 2.63
C THR A 52 11.32 -0.25 2.77
N ARG A 53 12.09 -1.17 2.19
CA ARG A 53 11.83 -2.61 2.28
C ARG A 53 13.08 -3.32 2.79
N SER A 54 12.88 -4.30 3.64
CA SER A 54 13.97 -5.11 4.18
C SER A 54 14.51 -6.08 3.12
N GLY A 55 15.81 -6.39 3.21
CA GLY A 55 16.48 -7.38 2.37
C GLY A 55 17.11 -6.81 1.09
N PRO A 56 18.08 -7.52 0.49
CA PRO A 56 18.82 -7.05 -0.68
C PRO A 56 17.99 -7.08 -1.98
N GLN A 57 16.96 -7.93 -2.04
CA GLN A 57 16.05 -8.04 -3.18
C GLN A 57 14.60 -8.17 -2.69
N PRO A 58 13.85 -7.05 -2.58
CA PRO A 58 12.47 -7.09 -2.14
C PRO A 58 11.56 -7.69 -3.22
N VAL A 59 10.79 -8.71 -2.86
CA VAL A 59 9.77 -9.31 -3.74
C VAL A 59 8.50 -8.47 -3.69
N ARG A 60 7.90 -8.25 -4.87
CA ARG A 60 6.57 -7.67 -5.01
C ARG A 60 5.74 -8.57 -5.91
N VAL A 61 4.51 -8.82 -5.52
CA VAL A 61 3.53 -9.57 -6.30
C VAL A 61 2.36 -8.62 -6.57
N GLY A 62 2.14 -8.27 -7.82
CA GLY A 62 0.90 -7.60 -8.22
C GLY A 62 -0.22 -8.64 -8.24
N LEU A 63 -1.41 -8.27 -7.77
CA LEU A 63 -2.57 -9.15 -7.73
C LEU A 63 -3.63 -8.65 -8.72
N THR A 64 -4.47 -9.56 -9.21
CA THR A 64 -5.60 -9.23 -10.09
C THR A 64 -6.74 -8.51 -9.35
N ASP A 65 -6.96 -8.86 -8.07
CA ASP A 65 -7.87 -8.21 -7.12
C ASP A 65 -7.44 -8.56 -5.68
N TRP A 66 -8.14 -8.07 -4.66
CA TRP A 66 -7.99 -8.49 -3.26
C TRP A 66 -8.26 -9.98 -3.10
N GLY A 67 -7.30 -10.73 -2.54
CA GLY A 67 -7.34 -12.19 -2.49
C GLY A 67 -7.28 -12.88 -3.87
N GLY A 68 -6.94 -12.14 -4.93
CA GLY A 68 -6.82 -12.65 -6.30
C GLY A 68 -5.45 -13.28 -6.60
N ASP A 69 -5.35 -13.86 -7.78
CA ASP A 69 -4.11 -14.45 -8.28
C ASP A 69 -3.04 -13.38 -8.60
N GLN A 70 -1.79 -13.82 -8.76
CA GLN A 70 -0.74 -12.95 -9.29
C GLN A 70 -1.11 -12.44 -10.69
N ALA A 71 -1.12 -11.12 -10.84
CA ALA A 71 -1.25 -10.47 -12.14
C ALA A 71 -0.02 -10.76 -13.02
N THR A 72 -0.26 -11.02 -14.30
CA THR A 72 0.77 -11.29 -15.31
C THR A 72 1.26 -10.02 -15.98
#